data_AF-A0A2V1C7M4-F1
#
_entry.id   AF-A0A2V1C7M4-F1
#
_cell.length_a   1.000
_cell.length_b   1.000
_cell.length_c   1.000
_cell.angle_alpha   90.00
_cell.angle_beta   90.00
_cell.angle_gamma   90.00
#
_symmetry.space_group_name_H-M   'P 1'
#
loop_
_entity.id
_entity.type
_entity.pdbx_description
1 polymer ?
#
loop_
_entity_poly.entity_id
_entity_poly.type
_entity_poly.pdbx_seq_one_letter_code
_entity_poly.pdbx_strand_id
1 'polypeptide(L)'
;MEWLGHASISFTNCATPLALTKKDGTPTDLLSVCEESTPPCRLNPLLFNGHVQTMWTALKNDGPPIFYKRKIFENEDPAYHGSFAVDFVVATNTEVDETLPIRTTYFTEEAFEGIGSLDNRPMLVVLHGLSGGSYEIYLKHVLAPLIVAEGDRHWEACVINSRGCANHTITSSILYNARATWDCRQTVKWLRKKFPNRPLFGAGFSLGANILTNYIGEEGAACELKSAVVCSNPWNLDAGSLALQRTWLGREIYSKTMGANMKKLIERHHDEASKNPALDFEKIRNVKYLHEFDREVQGPTWGYPTEGAYYRDASSTDSLFSIRIPLFAINAKDDPIAVDEALPYEEVKQTPYAVLCTTSLGGHLSWFEIGGHRWHARPAVNFLNKMAFEVDIENIVDSAKHMPSKDHLSHARFHPMNRKWINE
;
A
#
# COMPACT_ATOMS: atom_id res chain seq x y z
N MET A 1 -28.74 11.45 6.95
CA MET A 1 -28.70 12.07 5.60
C MET A 1 -27.29 12.59 5.39
N GLU A 2 -26.54 11.95 4.51
CA GLU A 2 -25.20 12.36 4.10
C GLU A 2 -25.35 13.54 3.15
N TRP A 3 -25.57 14.71 3.73
CA TRP A 3 -25.88 15.94 3.01
C TRP A 3 -24.64 16.83 3.00
N LEU A 4 -24.35 17.47 1.86
CA LEU A 4 -23.28 18.46 1.70
C LEU A 4 -21.86 17.97 2.04
N GLY A 5 -21.52 16.73 1.69
CA GLY A 5 -20.15 16.20 1.83
C GLY A 5 -19.79 15.68 3.23
N HIS A 6 -20.77 15.60 4.14
CA HIS A 6 -20.57 14.97 5.46
C HIS A 6 -20.64 13.45 5.33
N ALA A 7 -19.48 12.80 5.28
CA ALA A 7 -19.40 11.34 5.20
C ALA A 7 -19.52 10.73 6.60
N SER A 8 -20.26 9.62 6.70
CA SER A 8 -20.29 8.83 7.94
C SER A 8 -19.02 7.99 8.06
N ILE A 9 -18.58 7.75 9.30
CA ILE A 9 -17.36 6.97 9.61
C ILE A 9 -17.79 5.77 10.45
N SER A 10 -17.22 4.60 10.18
CA SER A 10 -17.45 3.39 10.96
C SER A 10 -16.15 2.62 11.11
N PHE A 11 -15.97 1.96 12.25
CA PHE A 11 -14.80 1.13 12.54
C PHE A 11 -15.25 -0.33 12.68
N THR A 12 -14.65 -1.20 11.89
CA THR A 12 -14.74 -2.66 12.06
C THR A 12 -13.48 -3.14 12.73
N ASN A 13 -13.62 -3.90 13.81
CA ASN A 13 -12.56 -4.48 14.59
C ASN A 13 -13.03 -5.82 15.19
N CYS A 14 -12.11 -6.57 15.79
CA CYS A 14 -12.49 -7.71 16.61
C CYS A 14 -13.08 -7.28 17.97
N ALA A 15 -13.76 -8.20 18.64
CA ALA A 15 -14.36 -7.97 19.95
C ALA A 15 -13.34 -7.66 21.06
N THR A 16 -12.07 -8.01 20.87
CA THR A 16 -10.99 -7.79 21.84
C THR A 16 -9.79 -7.17 21.12
N PRO A 17 -9.82 -5.85 20.85
CA PRO A 17 -8.77 -5.17 20.11
C PRO A 17 -7.39 -5.36 20.76
N LEU A 18 -6.34 -5.24 19.96
CA LEU A 18 -4.97 -5.33 20.47
C LEU A 18 -4.75 -4.34 21.61
N ALA A 19 -4.47 -4.88 22.80
CA ALA A 19 -4.10 -4.10 23.96
C ALA A 19 -2.74 -3.43 23.70
N LEU A 20 -2.67 -2.13 24.00
CA LEU A 20 -1.51 -1.29 23.84
C LEU A 20 -1.28 -0.51 25.15
N THR A 21 -0.13 0.13 25.26
CA THR A 21 0.18 1.01 26.40
C THR A 21 0.83 2.27 25.85
N LYS A 22 0.41 3.43 26.36
CA LYS A 22 1.04 4.71 26.04
C LYS A 22 2.39 4.80 26.76
N LYS A 23 3.32 5.61 26.27
CA LYS A 23 4.66 5.77 26.86
C LYS A 23 4.64 6.32 28.30
N ASP A 24 3.53 6.92 28.73
CA ASP A 24 3.30 7.35 30.11
C ASP A 24 2.74 6.24 31.03
N GLY A 25 2.55 5.03 30.50
CA GLY A 25 2.00 3.87 31.22
C GLY A 25 0.48 3.75 31.14
N THR A 26 -0.23 4.70 30.51
CA THR A 26 -1.69 4.64 30.39
C THR A 26 -2.12 3.51 29.45
N PRO A 27 -3.00 2.58 29.88
CA PRO A 27 -3.55 1.55 29.00
C PRO A 27 -4.38 2.15 27.86
N THR A 28 -4.30 1.56 26.67
CA THR A 28 -5.12 1.91 25.50
C THR A 28 -5.29 0.65 24.64
N ASP A 29 -6.02 0.73 23.54
CA ASP A 29 -6.06 -0.33 22.53
C ASP A 29 -5.97 0.23 21.11
N LEU A 30 -5.80 -0.66 20.14
CA LEU A 30 -5.68 -0.28 18.73
C LEU A 30 -6.93 0.43 18.20
N LEU A 31 -8.15 0.02 18.62
CA LEU A 31 -9.38 0.69 18.20
C LEU A 31 -9.36 2.15 18.65
N SER A 32 -9.09 2.39 19.93
CA SER A 32 -9.05 3.72 20.54
C SER A 32 -8.02 4.62 19.83
N VAL A 33 -6.84 4.09 19.51
CA VAL A 33 -5.82 4.83 18.76
C VAL A 33 -6.32 5.20 17.36
N CYS A 34 -7.00 4.27 16.66
CA CYS A 34 -7.58 4.54 15.34
C CYS A 34 -8.74 5.56 15.40
N GLU A 35 -9.63 5.47 16.38
CA GLU A 35 -10.73 6.41 16.60
C GLU A 35 -10.22 7.82 16.93
N GLU A 36 -9.29 7.94 17.88
CA GLU A 36 -8.64 9.21 18.24
C GLU A 36 -7.86 9.82 17.07
N SER A 37 -7.32 8.98 16.18
CA SER A 37 -6.59 9.44 15.00
C SER A 37 -7.52 10.03 13.94
N THR A 38 -8.82 9.69 13.96
CA THR A 38 -9.73 9.91 12.84
C THR A 38 -10.61 11.14 13.04
N PRO A 39 -10.31 12.28 12.37
CA PRO A 39 -11.17 13.45 12.46
C PRO A 39 -12.48 13.26 11.67
N PRO A 40 -13.51 14.06 11.92
CA PRO A 40 -14.72 14.07 11.10
C PRO A 40 -14.43 14.24 9.61
N CYS A 41 -15.15 13.48 8.77
CA CYS A 41 -14.95 13.47 7.32
C CYS A 41 -15.89 14.47 6.63
N ARG A 42 -15.31 15.58 6.15
CA ARG A 42 -16.03 16.67 5.50
C ARG A 42 -15.45 16.94 4.12
N LEU A 43 -16.07 16.32 3.13
CA LEU A 43 -15.64 16.35 1.73
C LEU A 43 -16.24 17.53 0.97
N ASN A 44 -15.68 17.84 -0.19
CA ASN A 44 -16.21 18.84 -1.09
C ASN A 44 -17.62 18.42 -1.56
N PRO A 45 -18.68 19.22 -1.29
CA PRO A 45 -20.05 18.86 -1.65
C PRO A 45 -20.29 18.75 -3.17
N LEU A 46 -19.42 19.35 -4.00
CA LEU A 46 -19.48 19.22 -5.46
C LEU A 46 -19.01 17.84 -5.94
N LEU A 47 -18.24 17.12 -5.14
CA LEU A 47 -17.76 15.76 -5.40
C LEU A 47 -18.66 14.77 -4.65
N PHE A 48 -19.94 14.76 -5.02
CA PHE A 48 -21.05 14.18 -4.26
C PHE A 48 -21.19 12.65 -4.33
N ASN A 49 -20.31 11.97 -5.07
CA ASN A 49 -20.23 10.51 -5.09
C ASN A 49 -18.80 10.04 -5.42
N GLY A 50 -18.56 8.74 -5.21
CA GLY A 50 -17.26 8.14 -5.39
C GLY A 50 -16.74 8.17 -6.82
N HIS A 51 -17.63 8.18 -7.83
CA HIS A 51 -17.20 8.33 -9.22
C HIS A 51 -16.60 9.72 -9.49
N VAL A 52 -17.31 10.78 -9.08
CA VAL A 52 -16.87 12.17 -9.28
C VAL A 52 -15.61 12.45 -8.45
N GLN A 53 -15.55 11.96 -7.21
CA GLN A 53 -14.32 11.96 -6.39
C GLN A 53 -13.14 11.32 -7.14
N THR A 54 -13.33 10.10 -7.64
CA THR A 54 -12.27 9.33 -8.33
C THR A 54 -11.84 9.99 -9.64
N MET A 55 -12.79 10.49 -10.43
CA MET A 55 -12.48 11.19 -11.68
C MET A 55 -11.70 12.49 -11.42
N TRP A 56 -12.01 13.20 -10.34
CA TRP A 56 -11.29 14.42 -9.95
C TRP A 56 -9.81 14.15 -9.64
N THR A 57 -9.46 12.94 -9.19
CA THR A 57 -8.06 12.54 -8.98
C THR A 57 -7.23 12.55 -10.28
N ALA A 58 -7.86 12.41 -11.45
CA ALA A 58 -7.16 12.48 -12.73
C ALA A 58 -6.73 13.91 -13.13
N LEU A 59 -7.25 14.95 -12.46
CA LEU A 59 -6.81 16.32 -12.68
C LEU A 59 -5.40 16.53 -12.14
N LYS A 60 -4.51 17.02 -13.01
CA LYS A 60 -3.10 17.22 -12.68
C LYS A 60 -2.92 18.40 -11.72
N ASN A 61 -2.22 18.13 -10.62
CA ASN A 61 -1.65 19.11 -9.70
C ASN A 61 -0.30 18.55 -9.21
N ASP A 62 0.68 19.38 -8.94
CA ASP A 62 2.01 18.94 -8.48
C ASP A 62 1.99 18.42 -7.04
N GLY A 63 0.91 18.70 -6.30
CA GLY A 63 0.75 18.34 -4.90
C GLY A 63 1.76 19.05 -3.99
N PRO A 64 1.85 18.64 -2.72
CA PRO A 64 2.87 19.16 -1.80
C PRO A 64 4.29 18.96 -2.35
N PRO A 65 5.19 19.94 -2.19
CA PRO A 65 6.57 19.80 -2.64
C PRO A 65 7.34 18.81 -1.77
N ILE A 66 7.75 17.70 -2.37
CA ILE A 66 8.63 16.69 -1.79
C ILE A 66 9.75 16.44 -2.80
N PHE A 67 10.98 16.36 -2.29
CA PHE A 67 12.19 16.13 -3.07
C PHE A 67 12.73 14.75 -2.75
N TYR A 68 13.22 14.07 -3.77
CA TYR A 68 13.68 12.70 -3.67
C TYR A 68 15.08 12.54 -4.26
N LYS A 69 15.86 11.63 -3.66
CA LYS A 69 16.99 11.00 -4.33
C LYS A 69 16.74 9.51 -4.54
N ARG A 70 16.92 9.05 -5.78
CA ARG A 70 16.70 7.67 -6.20
C ARG A 70 17.95 6.83 -6.02
N LYS A 71 17.78 5.62 -5.47
CA LYS A 71 18.73 4.52 -5.62
C LYS A 71 18.08 3.37 -6.36
N ILE A 72 18.84 2.78 -7.29
CA ILE A 72 18.49 1.52 -7.93
C ILE A 72 19.13 0.38 -7.13
N PHE A 73 18.31 -0.61 -6.78
CA PHE A 73 18.72 -1.85 -6.13
C PHE A 73 18.62 -3.00 -7.12
N GLU A 74 19.62 -3.87 -7.14
CA GLU A 74 19.50 -5.17 -7.78
C GLU A 74 18.78 -6.13 -6.83
N ASN A 75 17.77 -6.83 -7.34
CA ASN A 75 17.02 -7.76 -6.53
C ASN A 75 17.87 -9.01 -6.20
N GLU A 76 17.90 -9.37 -4.92
CA GLU A 76 18.71 -10.49 -4.40
C GLU A 76 17.98 -11.84 -4.47
N ASP A 77 16.68 -11.85 -4.76
CA ASP A 77 15.88 -13.07 -4.87
C ASP A 77 16.18 -13.77 -6.21
N PRO A 78 16.63 -15.04 -6.18
CA PRO A 78 16.97 -15.78 -7.40
C PRO A 78 15.75 -16.10 -8.28
N ALA A 79 14.52 -16.00 -7.77
CA ALA A 79 13.32 -16.20 -8.57
C ALA A 79 12.84 -14.89 -9.23
N TYR A 80 13.24 -13.72 -8.70
CA TYR A 80 12.73 -12.43 -9.13
C TYR A 80 13.85 -11.44 -9.47
N HIS A 81 14.76 -11.88 -10.35
CA HIS A 81 15.88 -11.08 -10.86
C HIS A 81 15.46 -9.73 -11.47
N GLY A 82 16.43 -8.83 -11.57
CA GLY A 82 16.28 -7.47 -12.11
C GLY A 82 16.33 -6.42 -11.01
N SER A 83 16.16 -5.17 -11.40
CA SER A 83 16.33 -4.04 -10.51
C SER A 83 15.02 -3.34 -10.18
N PHE A 84 14.98 -2.71 -9.00
CA PHE A 84 13.89 -1.86 -8.57
C PHE A 84 14.43 -0.54 -8.02
N ALA A 85 13.60 0.50 -8.03
CA ALA A 85 13.98 1.84 -7.62
C ALA A 85 13.36 2.21 -6.28
N VAL A 86 14.15 2.84 -5.40
CA VAL A 86 13.67 3.42 -4.16
C VAL A 86 14.01 4.91 -4.14
N ASP A 87 12.98 5.74 -3.96
CA ASP A 87 13.10 7.19 -3.86
C ASP A 87 13.10 7.59 -2.39
N PHE A 88 14.25 8.04 -1.88
CA PHE A 88 14.39 8.52 -0.50
C PHE A 88 14.05 10.00 -0.45
N VAL A 89 13.21 10.40 0.50
CA VAL A 89 12.94 11.81 0.75
C VAL A 89 14.22 12.48 1.20
N VAL A 90 14.50 13.65 0.64
CA VAL A 90 15.65 14.48 1.00
C VAL A 90 15.20 15.91 1.28
N ALA A 91 16.08 16.70 1.89
CA ALA A 91 15.91 18.15 1.96
C ALA A 91 15.78 18.75 0.55
N THR A 92 15.22 19.96 0.48
CA THR A 92 14.99 20.69 -0.78
C THR A 92 16.20 20.59 -1.71
N ASN A 93 15.95 20.12 -2.93
CA ASN A 93 16.96 19.97 -3.97
C ASN A 93 16.59 20.84 -5.19
N THR A 94 17.53 21.64 -5.68
CA THR A 94 17.35 22.46 -6.89
C THR A 94 17.84 21.80 -8.17
N GLU A 95 18.52 20.65 -8.06
CA GLU A 95 18.94 19.85 -9.21
C GLU A 95 17.72 19.30 -9.97
N VAL A 96 17.86 19.21 -11.29
CA VAL A 96 16.83 18.68 -12.19
C VAL A 96 17.43 17.55 -13.01
N ASP A 97 16.74 16.41 -13.04
CA ASP A 97 17.03 15.28 -13.91
C ASP A 97 15.79 15.03 -14.79
N GLU A 98 15.90 15.32 -16.09
CA GLU A 98 14.78 15.20 -17.04
C GLU A 98 14.38 13.74 -17.32
N THR A 99 15.21 12.76 -16.94
CA THR A 99 14.90 11.34 -17.10
C THR A 99 13.99 10.82 -15.99
N LEU A 100 13.91 11.54 -14.87
CA LEU A 100 13.17 11.15 -13.68
C LEU A 100 11.89 11.98 -13.49
N PRO A 101 10.96 11.50 -12.64
CA PRO A 101 9.82 12.31 -12.24
C PRO A 101 10.26 13.63 -11.57
N ILE A 102 9.39 14.63 -11.64
CA ILE A 102 9.62 15.95 -11.05
C ILE A 102 10.17 15.87 -9.60
N ARG A 103 11.16 16.72 -9.29
CA ARG A 103 11.85 16.81 -7.98
C ARG A 103 12.54 15.51 -7.54
N THR A 104 13.00 14.71 -8.50
CA THR A 104 13.75 13.47 -8.24
C THR A 104 15.08 13.53 -8.98
N THR A 105 16.18 13.24 -8.28
CA THR A 105 17.51 13.02 -8.89
C THR A 105 18.09 11.70 -8.41
N TYR A 106 19.18 11.21 -8.99
CA TYR A 106 19.88 10.03 -8.44
C TYR A 106 20.77 10.40 -7.25
N PHE A 107 20.98 9.45 -6.34
CA PHE A 107 22.13 9.53 -5.45
C PHE A 107 23.44 9.37 -6.24
N THR A 108 24.48 10.10 -5.83
CA THR A 108 25.86 9.68 -6.13
C THR A 108 26.20 8.49 -5.22
N GLU A 109 27.12 7.63 -5.63
CA GLU A 109 27.51 6.47 -4.81
C GLU A 109 28.05 6.92 -3.43
N GLU A 110 28.89 7.95 -3.39
CA GLU A 110 29.39 8.53 -2.13
C GLU A 110 28.25 9.03 -1.23
N ALA A 111 27.28 9.76 -1.79
CA ALA A 111 26.14 10.25 -1.01
C ALA A 111 25.30 9.08 -0.47
N PHE A 112 25.07 8.04 -1.27
CA PHE A 112 24.32 6.86 -0.85
C PHE A 112 25.05 6.03 0.20
N GLU A 113 26.38 5.91 0.13
CA GLU A 113 27.18 5.27 1.16
C GLU A 113 27.09 6.03 2.49
N GLY A 114 27.03 7.37 2.43
CA GLY A 114 26.95 8.25 3.60
C GLY A 114 25.60 8.38 4.29
N ILE A 115 24.48 7.90 3.72
CA ILE A 115 23.14 8.17 4.30
C ILE A 115 22.86 7.45 5.63
N GLY A 116 23.74 6.57 6.09
CA GLY A 116 23.51 5.79 7.32
C GLY A 116 23.42 6.69 8.55
N SER A 117 22.56 6.31 9.50
CA SER A 117 22.39 7.03 10.76
C SER A 117 22.12 6.06 11.92
N LEU A 118 22.56 6.45 13.11
CA LEU A 118 22.28 5.76 14.39
C LEU A 118 21.21 6.48 15.21
N ASP A 119 20.57 7.52 14.66
CA ASP A 119 19.43 8.16 15.31
C ASP A 119 18.21 7.22 15.41
N ASN A 120 17.21 7.65 16.19
CA ASN A 120 15.96 6.94 16.41
C ASN A 120 14.78 7.59 15.68
N ARG A 121 15.03 8.42 14.66
CA ARG A 121 13.95 9.08 13.92
C ARG A 121 13.11 8.02 13.19
N PRO A 122 11.77 8.08 13.27
CA PRO A 122 10.94 7.10 12.59
C PRO A 122 11.08 7.25 11.08
N MET A 123 11.05 6.11 10.37
CA MET A 123 11.07 6.09 8.92
C MET A 123 9.81 5.45 8.35
N LEU A 124 9.17 6.13 7.40
CA LEU A 124 8.02 5.60 6.67
C LEU A 124 8.43 4.99 5.33
N VAL A 125 8.13 3.72 5.15
CA VAL A 125 8.30 2.97 3.89
C VAL A 125 6.97 2.97 3.14
N VAL A 126 6.96 3.54 1.95
CA VAL A 126 5.72 3.81 1.19
C VAL A 126 5.64 2.99 -0.10
N LEU A 127 4.46 2.40 -0.37
CA LEU A 127 4.14 1.74 -1.64
C LEU A 127 3.00 2.46 -2.36
N HIS A 128 3.23 2.79 -3.64
CA HIS A 128 2.26 3.47 -4.50
C HIS A 128 1.27 2.50 -5.16
N GLY A 129 0.23 3.05 -5.80
CA GLY A 129 -0.81 2.30 -6.52
C GLY A 129 -0.42 1.84 -7.93
N LEU A 130 -1.40 1.36 -8.71
CA LEU A 130 -1.18 0.83 -10.05
C LEU A 130 -0.57 1.87 -11.02
N SER A 131 0.52 1.51 -11.69
CA SER A 131 1.29 2.31 -12.65
C SER A 131 1.83 3.66 -12.16
N GLY A 132 1.87 3.90 -10.85
CA GLY A 132 2.23 5.19 -10.23
C GLY A 132 3.71 5.40 -9.92
N GLY A 133 4.02 6.00 -8.76
CA GLY A 133 5.38 6.24 -8.26
C GLY A 133 5.42 7.21 -7.06
N SER A 134 6.62 7.61 -6.65
CA SER A 134 6.87 8.63 -5.62
C SER A 134 6.26 10.02 -5.90
N TYR A 135 5.94 10.30 -7.16
CA TYR A 135 5.34 11.56 -7.60
C TYR A 135 3.84 11.66 -7.30
N GLU A 136 3.20 10.58 -6.87
CA GLU A 136 1.76 10.49 -6.67
C GLU A 136 1.23 11.41 -5.56
N ILE A 137 0.15 12.13 -5.86
CA ILE A 137 -0.35 13.20 -5.01
C ILE A 137 -0.94 12.66 -3.70
N TYR A 138 -1.66 11.53 -3.75
CA TYR A 138 -2.34 10.96 -2.57
C TYR A 138 -1.35 10.54 -1.49
N LEU A 139 -0.15 10.04 -1.87
CA LEU A 139 0.88 9.64 -0.92
C LEU A 139 1.69 10.85 -0.44
N LYS A 140 1.90 11.87 -1.30
CA LYS A 140 2.54 13.13 -0.90
C LYS A 140 1.74 13.87 0.18
N HIS A 141 0.41 13.76 0.18
CA HIS A 141 -0.41 14.34 1.24
C HIS A 141 -0.21 13.68 2.61
N VAL A 142 0.21 12.41 2.65
CA VAL A 142 0.60 11.73 3.89
C VAL A 142 2.05 12.06 4.25
N LEU A 143 2.95 12.05 3.28
CA LEU A 143 4.38 12.29 3.52
C LEU A 143 4.69 13.72 3.99
N ALA A 144 4.13 14.73 3.31
CA ALA A 144 4.47 16.13 3.53
C ALA A 144 4.40 16.56 5.01
N PRO A 145 3.29 16.37 5.74
CA PRO A 145 3.21 16.78 7.15
C PRO A 145 4.18 16.01 8.08
N LEU A 146 4.60 14.81 7.72
CA LEU A 146 5.54 14.00 8.52
C LEU A 146 6.99 14.49 8.36
N ILE A 147 7.38 14.85 7.14
CA ILE A 147 8.76 15.24 6.82
C ILE A 147 9.05 16.73 7.07
N VAL A 148 8.02 17.57 7.21
CA VAL A 148 8.17 18.99 7.57
C VAL A 148 7.99 19.26 9.06
N ALA A 149 7.61 18.23 9.84
CA ALA A 149 7.53 18.37 11.29
C ALA A 149 8.90 18.75 11.87
N GLU A 150 8.90 19.68 12.82
CA GLU A 150 10.12 20.16 13.47
C GLU A 150 10.52 19.28 14.66
N GLY A 151 11.80 19.34 15.04
CA GLY A 151 12.33 18.70 16.24
C GLY A 151 12.29 17.17 16.18
N ASP A 152 11.89 16.56 17.30
CA ASP A 152 11.83 15.10 17.49
C ASP A 152 10.65 14.42 16.78
N ARG A 153 9.73 15.21 16.21
CA ARG A 153 8.56 14.73 15.47
C ARG A 153 8.81 14.57 13.96
N HIS A 154 10.00 14.91 13.49
CA HIS A 154 10.39 14.78 12.08
C HIS A 154 10.52 13.32 11.66
N TRP A 155 9.96 12.97 10.50
CA TRP A 155 10.09 11.64 9.91
C TRP A 155 11.03 11.61 8.73
N GLU A 156 11.68 10.47 8.58
CA GLU A 156 12.38 10.09 7.35
C GLU A 156 11.43 9.25 6.50
N ALA A 157 11.62 9.20 5.19
CA ALA A 157 10.74 8.38 4.36
C ALA A 157 11.40 7.93 3.07
N CYS A 158 10.93 6.80 2.55
CA CYS A 158 11.24 6.35 1.21
C CYS A 158 10.00 5.78 0.52
N VAL A 159 9.97 5.87 -0.81
CA VAL A 159 8.94 5.28 -1.65
C VAL A 159 9.57 4.20 -2.51
N ILE A 160 9.05 2.98 -2.39
CA ILE A 160 9.46 1.86 -3.25
C ILE A 160 8.68 2.01 -4.55
N ASN A 161 9.39 2.26 -5.64
CA ASN A 161 8.81 2.31 -6.97
C ASN A 161 8.78 0.91 -7.56
N SER A 162 7.58 0.48 -7.93
CA SER A 162 7.35 -0.81 -8.57
C SER A 162 8.13 -0.92 -9.89
N ARG A 163 8.51 -2.14 -10.27
CA ARG A 163 9.31 -2.37 -11.48
C ARG A 163 8.63 -1.81 -12.72
N GLY A 164 9.36 -0.98 -13.46
CA GLY A 164 8.88 -0.28 -14.66
C GLY A 164 8.18 1.06 -14.40
N CYS A 165 7.85 1.36 -13.14
CA CYS A 165 7.16 2.58 -12.74
C CYS A 165 8.13 3.74 -12.47
N ALA A 166 7.58 4.95 -12.34
CA ALA A 166 8.33 6.16 -12.01
C ALA A 166 9.58 6.42 -12.89
N ASN A 167 9.49 6.11 -14.19
CA ASN A 167 10.58 6.19 -15.17
C ASN A 167 11.79 5.29 -14.87
N HIS A 168 11.64 4.28 -13.99
CA HIS A 168 12.62 3.20 -13.88
C HIS A 168 12.44 2.21 -15.03
N THR A 169 13.52 1.88 -15.73
CA THR A 169 13.50 0.85 -16.79
C THR A 169 13.71 -0.51 -16.15
N ILE A 170 12.86 -1.48 -16.48
CA ILE A 170 13.06 -2.85 -15.96
C ILE A 170 14.36 -3.43 -16.51
N THR A 171 15.05 -4.24 -15.72
CA THR A 171 16.25 -4.98 -16.15
C THR A 171 16.03 -6.49 -16.20
N SER A 172 14.76 -6.90 -16.09
CA SER A 172 14.29 -8.26 -16.34
C SER A 172 12.98 -8.22 -17.10
N SER A 173 12.55 -9.37 -17.62
CA SER A 173 11.29 -9.48 -18.35
C SER A 173 10.05 -9.52 -17.45
N ILE A 174 10.19 -9.13 -16.18
CA ILE A 174 9.14 -9.20 -15.16
C ILE A 174 8.84 -7.77 -14.69
N LEU A 175 7.59 -7.34 -14.87
CA LEU A 175 7.06 -6.12 -14.24
C LEU A 175 6.81 -6.39 -12.74
N TYR A 176 5.78 -5.77 -12.18
CA TYR A 176 5.29 -6.05 -10.84
C TYR A 176 3.82 -6.46 -10.92
N ASN A 177 3.33 -7.08 -9.85
CA ASN A 177 1.92 -7.42 -9.70
C ASN A 177 1.49 -7.27 -8.24
N ALA A 178 0.22 -7.58 -7.95
CA ALA A 178 -0.35 -7.43 -6.61
C ALA A 178 0.28 -8.33 -5.53
N ARG A 179 1.06 -9.35 -5.93
CA ARG A 179 1.77 -10.31 -5.08
C ARG A 179 3.25 -9.97 -4.88
N ALA A 180 3.76 -8.91 -5.52
CA ALA A 180 5.19 -8.55 -5.57
C ALA A 180 5.74 -7.99 -4.24
N THR A 181 5.87 -8.84 -3.22
CA THR A 181 6.33 -8.46 -1.87
C THR A 181 7.86 -8.40 -1.73
N TRP A 182 8.61 -9.01 -2.66
CA TRP A 182 10.06 -9.20 -2.54
C TRP A 182 10.88 -7.91 -2.55
N ASP A 183 10.54 -6.94 -3.42
CA ASP A 183 11.22 -5.65 -3.45
C ASP A 183 11.01 -4.88 -2.14
N CYS A 184 9.81 -5.00 -1.54
CA CYS A 184 9.50 -4.44 -0.22
C CYS A 184 10.32 -5.12 0.88
N ARG A 185 10.33 -6.46 0.90
CA ARG A 185 11.13 -7.27 1.84
C ARG A 185 12.60 -6.93 1.79
N GLN A 186 13.19 -6.85 0.60
CA GLN A 186 14.61 -6.51 0.46
C GLN A 186 14.88 -5.08 0.92
N THR A 187 14.02 -4.12 0.56
CA THR A 187 14.15 -2.72 1.02
C THR A 187 14.12 -2.64 2.55
N VAL A 188 13.16 -3.28 3.21
CA VAL A 188 13.03 -3.24 4.67
C VAL A 188 14.23 -3.89 5.35
N LYS A 189 14.71 -5.04 4.86
CA LYS A 189 15.93 -5.68 5.37
C LYS A 189 17.16 -4.78 5.23
N TRP A 190 17.30 -4.13 4.07
CA TRP A 190 18.38 -3.18 3.84
C TRP A 190 18.29 -1.97 4.77
N LEU A 191 17.08 -1.41 4.96
CA LEU A 191 16.83 -0.30 5.88
C LEU A 191 17.17 -0.65 7.31
N ARG A 192 16.75 -1.81 7.82
CA ARG A 192 17.10 -2.27 9.18
C ARG A 192 18.62 -2.36 9.35
N LYS A 193 19.34 -2.88 8.35
CA LYS A 193 20.81 -2.95 8.39
C LYS A 193 21.47 -1.56 8.36
N LYS A 194 20.97 -0.65 7.52
CA LYS A 194 21.54 0.69 7.33
C LYS A 194 21.20 1.67 8.46
N PHE A 195 20.04 1.48 9.09
CA PHE A 195 19.47 2.34 10.13
C PHE A 195 19.01 1.49 11.34
N PRO A 196 19.94 0.91 12.11
CA PRO A 196 19.62 -0.11 13.11
C PRO A 196 18.64 0.36 14.20
N ASN A 197 18.72 1.64 14.58
CA ASN A 197 17.93 2.21 15.69
C ASN A 197 16.62 2.86 15.23
N ARG A 198 16.39 3.05 13.92
CA ARG A 198 15.18 3.71 13.43
C ARG A 198 13.99 2.75 13.52
N PRO A 199 12.86 3.15 14.15
CA PRO A 199 11.62 2.39 14.03
C PRO A 199 11.06 2.58 12.60
N LEU A 200 10.72 1.46 11.96
CA LEU A 200 10.23 1.44 10.57
C LEU A 200 8.71 1.31 10.56
N PHE A 201 8.04 2.04 9.68
CA PHE A 201 6.58 2.03 9.52
C PHE A 201 6.21 1.82 8.06
N GLY A 202 5.02 1.28 7.80
CA GLY A 202 4.51 1.07 6.44
C GLY A 202 3.37 2.01 6.08
N ALA A 203 3.34 2.51 4.84
CA ALA A 203 2.14 3.08 4.24
C ALA A 203 1.92 2.53 2.83
N GLY A 204 0.71 2.07 2.54
CA GLY A 204 0.35 1.54 1.23
C GLY A 204 -0.91 2.19 0.68
N PHE A 205 -0.97 2.34 -0.64
CA PHE A 205 -2.12 2.96 -1.33
C PHE A 205 -2.57 2.10 -2.51
N SER A 206 -3.86 1.79 -2.61
CA SER A 206 -4.43 0.98 -3.69
C SER A 206 -3.66 -0.35 -3.87
N LEU A 207 -3.12 -0.65 -5.04
CA LEU A 207 -2.32 -1.86 -5.25
C LEU A 207 -1.13 -1.99 -4.28
N GLY A 208 -0.48 -0.87 -3.93
CA GLY A 208 0.59 -0.84 -2.93
C GLY A 208 0.12 -1.16 -1.52
N ALA A 209 -1.14 -0.85 -1.19
CA ALA A 209 -1.76 -1.30 0.07
C ALA A 209 -1.93 -2.83 0.08
N ASN A 210 -2.35 -3.43 -1.04
CA ASN A 210 -2.48 -4.88 -1.15
C ASN A 210 -1.12 -5.58 -1.03
N ILE A 211 -0.09 -5.07 -1.73
CA ILE A 211 1.28 -5.60 -1.64
C ILE A 211 1.81 -5.47 -0.21
N LEU A 212 1.67 -4.30 0.42
CA LEU A 212 2.14 -4.07 1.79
C LEU A 212 1.44 -5.01 2.77
N THR A 213 0.12 -5.19 2.64
CA THR A 213 -0.68 -6.07 3.51
C THR A 213 -0.25 -7.54 3.37
N ASN A 214 -0.03 -8.00 2.13
CA ASN A 214 0.54 -9.33 1.89
C ASN A 214 1.93 -9.45 2.53
N TYR A 215 2.82 -8.48 2.33
CA TYR A 215 4.16 -8.48 2.89
C TYR A 215 4.14 -8.59 4.43
N ILE A 216 3.39 -7.75 5.13
CA ILE A 216 3.33 -7.80 6.61
C ILE A 216 2.65 -9.08 7.11
N GLY A 217 1.75 -9.68 6.33
CA GLY A 217 1.17 -10.99 6.61
C GLY A 217 2.17 -12.14 6.41
N GLU A 218 3.03 -12.08 5.40
CA GLU A 218 4.10 -13.05 5.15
C GLU A 218 5.18 -13.02 6.22
N GLU A 219 5.61 -11.81 6.63
CA GLU A 219 6.62 -11.68 7.68
C GLU A 219 6.05 -12.02 9.07
N GLY A 220 4.76 -11.77 9.29
CA GLY A 220 4.07 -12.08 10.54
C GLY A 220 4.78 -11.51 11.76
N ALA A 221 5.16 -12.38 12.71
CA ALA A 221 5.90 -11.99 13.92
C ALA A 221 7.34 -11.52 13.65
N ALA A 222 7.93 -11.87 12.51
CA ALA A 222 9.26 -11.42 12.10
C ALA A 222 9.24 -10.07 11.36
N CYS A 223 8.06 -9.45 11.22
CA CYS A 223 7.94 -8.17 10.53
C CYS A 223 8.72 -7.06 11.26
N GLU A 224 9.66 -6.46 10.52
CA GLU A 224 10.50 -5.36 11.01
C GLU A 224 9.78 -4.00 11.12
N LEU A 225 8.61 -3.88 10.47
CA LEU A 225 7.76 -2.70 10.58
C LEU A 225 7.00 -2.72 11.91
N LYS A 226 6.90 -1.58 12.59
CA LYS A 226 6.26 -1.44 13.91
C LYS A 226 4.75 -1.23 13.82
N SER A 227 4.27 -0.60 12.75
CA SER A 227 2.86 -0.54 12.38
C SER A 227 2.72 -0.11 10.92
N ALA A 228 1.52 -0.25 10.37
CA ALA A 228 1.23 0.13 8.99
C ALA A 228 -0.13 0.81 8.84
N VAL A 229 -0.24 1.69 7.84
CA VAL A 229 -1.50 2.26 7.38
C VAL A 229 -1.74 1.93 5.91
N VAL A 230 -2.96 1.51 5.56
CA VAL A 230 -3.32 1.19 4.17
C VAL A 230 -4.57 1.93 3.74
N CYS A 231 -4.52 2.56 2.57
CA CYS A 231 -5.59 3.42 2.05
C CYS A 231 -6.14 2.86 0.72
N SER A 232 -7.46 2.76 0.61
CA SER A 232 -8.18 2.18 -0.53
C SER A 232 -7.63 0.82 -0.95
N ASN A 233 -7.33 -0.06 0.01
CA ASN A 233 -6.79 -1.40 -0.27
C ASN A 233 -7.84 -2.25 -1.05
N PRO A 234 -7.53 -2.79 -2.24
CA PRO A 234 -8.37 -3.76 -2.92
C PRO A 234 -8.12 -5.16 -2.34
N TRP A 235 -8.78 -5.46 -1.23
CA TRP A 235 -8.56 -6.67 -0.42
C TRP A 235 -8.78 -7.99 -1.15
N ASN A 236 -9.93 -8.13 -1.82
CA ASN A 236 -10.28 -9.28 -2.65
C ASN A 236 -10.26 -8.88 -4.13
N LEU A 237 -9.18 -9.22 -4.81
CA LEU A 237 -8.94 -8.84 -6.21
C LEU A 237 -9.87 -9.56 -7.19
N ASP A 238 -10.32 -10.77 -6.87
CA ASP A 238 -11.23 -11.54 -7.72
C ASP A 238 -12.62 -10.89 -7.70
N ALA A 239 -13.14 -10.62 -6.50
CA ALA A 239 -14.39 -9.87 -6.32
C ALA A 239 -14.30 -8.46 -6.94
N GLY A 240 -13.19 -7.75 -6.71
CA GLY A 240 -12.95 -6.42 -7.30
C GLY A 240 -12.90 -6.44 -8.83
N SER A 241 -12.25 -7.43 -9.43
CA SER A 241 -12.19 -7.59 -10.89
C SER A 241 -13.57 -7.87 -11.48
N LEU A 242 -14.37 -8.71 -10.83
CA LEU A 242 -15.76 -8.94 -11.23
C LEU A 242 -16.59 -7.66 -11.09
N ALA A 243 -16.48 -6.94 -9.98
CA ALA A 243 -17.22 -5.71 -9.74
C ALA A 243 -16.91 -4.63 -10.80
N LEU A 244 -15.64 -4.47 -11.17
CA LEU A 244 -15.23 -3.60 -12.27
C LEU A 244 -15.89 -3.99 -13.61
N GLN A 245 -16.18 -5.27 -13.84
CA GLN A 245 -16.79 -5.71 -15.11
C GLN A 245 -18.31 -5.60 -15.12
N ARG A 246 -18.96 -5.51 -13.95
CA ARG A 246 -20.43 -5.55 -13.83
C ARG A 246 -21.13 -4.30 -14.37
N THR A 247 -20.53 -3.13 -14.21
CA THR A 247 -21.15 -1.86 -14.62
C THR A 247 -20.46 -1.27 -15.84
N TRP A 248 -21.20 -0.45 -16.61
CA TRP A 248 -20.62 0.23 -17.77
C TRP A 248 -19.49 1.18 -17.35
N LEU A 249 -19.65 1.97 -16.28
CA LEU A 249 -18.60 2.83 -15.74
C LEU A 249 -17.39 2.00 -15.27
N GLY A 250 -17.63 0.93 -14.52
CA GLY A 250 -16.61 -0.05 -14.12
C GLY A 250 -15.76 -0.51 -15.29
N ARG A 251 -16.41 -1.01 -16.34
CA ARG A 251 -15.76 -1.71 -17.43
C ARG A 251 -15.14 -0.75 -18.44
N GLU A 252 -15.94 0.18 -18.95
CA GLU A 252 -15.55 1.06 -20.06
C GLU A 252 -14.76 2.29 -19.63
N ILE A 253 -14.79 2.67 -18.34
CA ILE A 253 -13.97 3.75 -17.81
C ILE A 253 -12.82 3.18 -16.98
N TYR A 254 -13.09 2.54 -15.84
CA TYR A 254 -12.02 2.18 -14.90
C TYR A 254 -11.16 1.02 -15.40
N SER A 255 -11.76 -0.14 -15.68
CA SER A 255 -11.03 -1.33 -16.13
C SER A 255 -10.27 -1.09 -17.44
N LYS A 256 -10.91 -0.37 -18.38
CA LYS A 256 -10.30 0.02 -19.65
C LYS A 256 -9.13 0.99 -19.49
N THR A 257 -9.27 2.01 -18.64
CA THR A 257 -8.18 2.97 -18.37
C THR A 257 -7.00 2.29 -17.68
N MET A 258 -7.26 1.44 -16.68
CA MET A 258 -6.20 0.66 -16.01
C MET A 258 -5.50 -0.29 -16.97
N GLY A 259 -6.26 -1.03 -17.81
CA GLY A 259 -5.70 -1.89 -18.85
C GLY A 259 -4.85 -1.12 -19.86
N ALA A 260 -5.32 0.05 -20.32
CA ALA A 260 -4.55 0.91 -21.23
C ALA A 260 -3.26 1.45 -20.59
N ASN A 261 -3.30 1.84 -19.32
CA ASN A 261 -2.11 2.30 -18.59
C ASN A 261 -1.07 1.19 -18.43
N MET A 262 -1.51 -0.04 -18.10
CA MET A 262 -0.62 -1.19 -17.97
C MET A 262 -0.07 -1.65 -19.33
N LYS A 263 -0.88 -1.61 -20.39
CA LYS A 263 -0.40 -1.84 -21.76
C LYS A 263 0.67 -0.82 -22.17
N LYS A 264 0.45 0.47 -21.88
CA LYS A 264 1.45 1.51 -22.13
C LYS A 264 2.71 1.31 -21.28
N LEU A 265 2.57 0.78 -20.06
CA LEU A 265 3.70 0.48 -19.20
C LEU A 265 4.57 -0.63 -19.82
N ILE A 266 3.99 -1.76 -20.21
CA ILE A 266 4.79 -2.85 -20.78
C ILE A 266 5.40 -2.50 -22.15
N GLU A 267 4.69 -1.75 -22.99
CA GLU A 267 5.22 -1.30 -24.30
C GLU A 267 6.43 -0.35 -24.14
N ARG A 268 6.45 0.48 -23.09
CA ARG A 268 7.64 1.30 -22.78
C ARG A 268 8.88 0.46 -22.44
N HIS A 269 8.67 -0.77 -22.00
CA HIS A 269 9.71 -1.71 -21.61
C HIS A 269 9.79 -2.90 -22.58
N HIS A 270 9.32 -2.73 -23.82
CA HIS A 270 9.22 -3.80 -24.82
C HIS A 270 10.55 -4.55 -25.01
N ASP A 271 11.68 -3.83 -25.07
CA ASP A 271 12.99 -4.42 -25.36
C ASP A 271 13.43 -5.45 -24.31
N GLU A 272 13.07 -5.23 -23.04
CA GLU A 272 13.37 -6.16 -21.94
C GLU A 272 12.25 -7.19 -21.75
N ALA A 273 10.99 -6.76 -21.85
CA ALA A 273 9.84 -7.64 -21.68
C ALA A 273 9.73 -8.70 -22.79
N SER A 274 10.00 -8.35 -24.05
CA SER A 274 9.95 -9.27 -25.21
C SER A 274 11.00 -10.39 -25.16
N LYS A 275 11.98 -10.31 -24.25
CA LYS A 275 12.92 -11.41 -23.99
C LYS A 275 12.25 -12.62 -23.34
N ASN A 276 11.07 -12.44 -22.72
CA ASN A 276 10.27 -13.57 -22.22
C ASN A 276 9.45 -14.18 -23.36
N PRO A 277 9.76 -15.41 -23.80
CA PRO A 277 9.06 -16.05 -24.92
C PRO A 277 7.60 -16.39 -24.60
N ALA A 278 7.18 -16.32 -23.33
CA ALA A 278 5.79 -16.53 -22.93
C ALA A 278 4.89 -15.31 -23.20
N LEU A 279 5.47 -14.13 -23.51
CA LEU A 279 4.72 -12.91 -23.80
C LEU A 279 4.45 -12.76 -25.30
N ASP A 280 3.17 -12.75 -25.66
CA ASP A 280 2.71 -12.52 -27.03
C ASP A 280 2.34 -11.04 -27.21
N PHE A 281 3.28 -10.25 -27.73
CA PHE A 281 3.09 -8.81 -27.91
C PHE A 281 1.98 -8.44 -28.89
N GLU A 282 1.65 -9.31 -29.85
CA GLU A 282 0.51 -9.07 -30.74
C GLU A 282 -0.81 -9.17 -29.97
N LYS A 283 -0.94 -10.14 -29.06
CA LYS A 283 -2.10 -10.21 -28.15
C LYS A 283 -2.12 -9.05 -27.16
N ILE A 284 -0.98 -8.73 -26.55
CA ILE A 284 -0.86 -7.64 -25.56
C ILE A 284 -1.31 -6.30 -26.17
N ARG A 285 -0.95 -6.02 -27.43
CA ARG A 285 -1.39 -4.80 -28.14
C ARG A 285 -2.90 -4.69 -28.28
N ASN A 286 -3.58 -5.83 -28.39
CA ASN A 286 -5.03 -5.94 -28.55
C ASN A 286 -5.82 -5.92 -27.23
N VAL A 287 -5.14 -6.02 -26.07
CA VAL A 287 -5.76 -5.90 -24.74
C VAL A 287 -6.48 -4.55 -24.59
N LYS A 288 -7.69 -4.60 -24.03
CA LYS A 288 -8.54 -3.44 -23.74
C LYS A 288 -8.76 -3.24 -22.25
N TYR A 289 -8.96 -4.32 -21.49
CA TYR A 289 -9.35 -4.27 -20.08
C TYR A 289 -8.26 -4.84 -19.17
N LEU A 290 -8.28 -4.44 -17.89
CA LEU A 290 -7.26 -4.85 -16.93
C LEU A 290 -7.15 -6.37 -16.79
N HIS A 291 -8.26 -7.10 -16.74
CA HIS A 291 -8.24 -8.55 -16.61
C HIS A 291 -7.66 -9.28 -17.83
N GLU A 292 -7.79 -8.69 -19.02
CA GLU A 292 -7.14 -9.20 -20.23
C GLU A 292 -5.62 -8.95 -20.14
N PHE A 293 -5.19 -7.78 -19.65
CA PHE A 293 -3.77 -7.52 -19.39
C PHE A 293 -3.20 -8.53 -18.40
N ASP A 294 -3.91 -8.79 -17.29
CA ASP A 294 -3.47 -9.74 -16.28
C ASP A 294 -3.39 -11.16 -16.84
N ARG A 295 -4.31 -11.55 -17.74
CA ARG A 295 -4.25 -12.84 -18.43
C ARG A 295 -3.07 -12.95 -19.38
N GLU A 296 -2.84 -11.95 -20.23
CA GLU A 296 -1.84 -12.03 -21.31
C GLU A 296 -0.41 -11.65 -20.84
N VAL A 297 -0.28 -10.98 -19.68
CA VAL A 297 1.01 -10.55 -19.12
C VAL A 297 1.29 -11.19 -17.78
N GLN A 298 0.44 -10.94 -16.77
CA GLN A 298 0.74 -11.38 -15.41
C GLN A 298 0.72 -12.91 -15.27
N GLY A 299 -0.24 -13.57 -15.94
CA GLY A 299 -0.33 -15.02 -16.00
C GLY A 299 0.98 -15.65 -16.51
N PRO A 300 1.36 -15.40 -17.77
CA PRO A 300 2.58 -15.97 -18.36
C PRO A 300 3.87 -15.58 -17.62
N THR A 301 3.99 -14.33 -17.18
CA THR A 301 5.21 -13.84 -16.53
C THR A 301 5.44 -14.47 -15.15
N TRP A 302 4.36 -14.71 -14.39
CA TRP A 302 4.43 -15.22 -13.02
C TRP A 302 4.03 -16.69 -12.89
N GLY A 303 3.74 -17.35 -14.01
CA GLY A 303 3.35 -18.76 -14.05
C GLY A 303 1.92 -19.05 -13.55
N TYR A 304 1.04 -18.04 -13.49
CA TYR A 304 -0.37 -18.31 -13.16
C TYR A 304 -1.10 -18.90 -14.38
N PRO A 305 -1.90 -19.97 -14.19
CA PRO A 305 -2.61 -20.61 -15.29
C PRO A 305 -3.79 -19.77 -15.82
N THR A 306 -4.34 -18.87 -15.00
CA THR A 306 -5.41 -17.93 -15.37
C THR A 306 -5.30 -16.65 -14.54
N GLU A 307 -5.89 -15.55 -15.00
CA GLU A 307 -5.98 -14.31 -14.23
C GLU A 307 -6.77 -14.51 -12.92
N GLY A 308 -7.76 -15.41 -12.90
CA GLY A 308 -8.48 -15.75 -11.68
C GLY A 308 -7.61 -16.48 -10.66
N ALA A 309 -6.68 -17.35 -11.10
CA ALA A 309 -5.71 -17.96 -10.20
C ALA A 309 -4.78 -16.91 -9.59
N TYR A 310 -4.33 -15.95 -10.40
CA TYR A 310 -3.57 -14.78 -9.96
C TYR A 310 -4.35 -13.94 -8.94
N TYR A 311 -5.59 -13.53 -9.24
CA TYR A 311 -6.38 -12.69 -8.35
C TYR A 311 -6.67 -13.34 -7.02
N ARG A 312 -6.97 -14.64 -7.04
CA ARG A 312 -7.07 -15.41 -5.80
C ARG A 312 -5.75 -15.28 -5.06
N ASP A 313 -4.64 -15.76 -5.61
CA ASP A 313 -3.35 -15.80 -4.88
C ASP A 313 -2.92 -14.43 -4.33
N ALA A 314 -3.10 -13.38 -5.13
CA ALA A 314 -2.61 -12.05 -4.80
C ALA A 314 -3.53 -11.23 -3.89
N SER A 315 -4.75 -11.70 -3.58
CA SER A 315 -5.65 -11.02 -2.64
C SER A 315 -5.07 -11.00 -1.22
N SER A 316 -5.21 -9.87 -0.52
CA SER A 316 -4.66 -9.66 0.83
C SER A 316 -5.63 -9.96 1.97
N THR A 317 -6.86 -10.40 1.68
CA THR A 317 -7.86 -10.77 2.70
C THR A 317 -7.32 -11.81 3.70
N ASP A 318 -6.71 -12.90 3.22
CA ASP A 318 -6.21 -13.97 4.09
C ASP A 318 -4.95 -13.57 4.87
N SER A 319 -4.24 -12.54 4.42
CA SER A 319 -3.04 -12.04 5.09
C SER A 319 -3.35 -11.52 6.49
N LEU A 320 -4.55 -10.99 6.72
CA LEU A 320 -5.01 -10.47 8.02
C LEU A 320 -4.81 -11.43 9.18
N PHE A 321 -4.94 -12.73 8.94
CA PHE A 321 -4.80 -13.76 9.97
C PHE A 321 -3.35 -13.98 10.42
N SER A 322 -2.38 -13.57 9.60
CA SER A 322 -0.95 -13.78 9.86
C SER A 322 -0.23 -12.50 10.30
N ILE A 323 -0.86 -11.33 10.15
CA ILE A 323 -0.33 -10.04 10.62
C ILE A 323 -0.14 -10.06 12.14
N ARG A 324 1.00 -9.54 12.62
CA ARG A 324 1.34 -9.42 14.05
C ARG A 324 1.77 -8.01 14.46
N ILE A 325 1.47 -7.02 13.63
CA ILE A 325 1.73 -5.60 13.91
C ILE A 325 0.43 -4.80 13.77
N PRO A 326 0.26 -3.68 14.49
CA PRO A 326 -0.88 -2.79 14.32
C PRO A 326 -1.06 -2.33 12.87
N LEU A 327 -2.23 -2.61 12.29
CA LEU A 327 -2.63 -2.21 10.95
C LEU A 327 -3.88 -1.33 11.02
N PHE A 328 -3.78 -0.13 10.46
CA PHE A 328 -4.92 0.76 10.27
C PHE A 328 -5.31 0.81 8.78
N ALA A 329 -6.50 0.30 8.46
CA ALA A 329 -7.02 0.30 7.09
C ALA A 329 -8.10 1.36 6.90
N ILE A 330 -8.03 2.11 5.81
CA ILE A 330 -8.98 3.19 5.48
C ILE A 330 -9.55 2.92 4.08
N ASN A 331 -10.85 2.68 3.99
CA ASN A 331 -11.57 2.45 2.72
C ASN A 331 -12.83 3.33 2.63
N ALA A 332 -13.25 3.67 1.42
CA ALA A 332 -14.53 4.34 1.18
C ALA A 332 -15.53 3.33 0.63
N LYS A 333 -16.77 3.35 1.12
CA LYS A 333 -17.81 2.42 0.69
C LYS A 333 -18.32 2.73 -0.71
N ASP A 334 -18.16 3.97 -1.17
CA ASP A 334 -18.48 4.40 -2.53
C ASP A 334 -17.29 4.31 -3.50
N ASP A 335 -16.17 3.68 -3.10
CA ASP A 335 -15.00 3.48 -3.96
C ASP A 335 -15.36 2.58 -5.17
N PRO A 336 -15.24 3.08 -6.42
CA PRO A 336 -15.64 2.33 -7.61
C PRO A 336 -14.61 1.26 -8.03
N ILE A 337 -13.46 1.19 -7.36
CA ILE A 337 -12.36 0.27 -7.66
C ILE A 337 -12.19 -0.74 -6.52
N ALA A 338 -12.00 -0.26 -5.28
CA ALA A 338 -11.93 -1.07 -4.07
C ALA A 338 -13.30 -1.16 -3.39
N VAL A 339 -14.23 -1.82 -4.08
CA VAL A 339 -15.67 -1.83 -3.75
C VAL A 339 -15.99 -2.40 -2.36
N ASP A 340 -17.05 -1.89 -1.73
CA ASP A 340 -17.51 -2.28 -0.40
C ASP A 340 -17.73 -3.79 -0.22
N GLU A 341 -18.29 -4.44 -1.24
CA GLU A 341 -18.55 -5.90 -1.23
C GLU A 341 -17.28 -6.77 -1.19
N ALA A 342 -16.12 -6.19 -1.48
CA ALA A 342 -14.82 -6.86 -1.46
C ALA A 342 -14.02 -6.57 -0.18
N LEU A 343 -14.57 -5.80 0.76
CA LEU A 343 -13.89 -5.46 2.02
C LEU A 343 -13.97 -6.61 3.04
N PRO A 344 -12.92 -6.82 3.84
CA PRO A 344 -12.74 -8.00 4.69
C PRO A 344 -13.39 -7.82 6.06
N TYR A 345 -14.67 -7.44 6.10
CA TYR A 345 -15.36 -7.11 7.35
C TYR A 345 -15.33 -8.26 8.35
N GLU A 346 -15.51 -9.49 7.88
CA GLU A 346 -15.55 -10.66 8.75
C GLU A 346 -14.15 -11.07 9.19
N GLU A 347 -13.15 -10.99 8.32
CA GLU A 347 -11.76 -11.34 8.64
C GLU A 347 -11.14 -10.35 9.63
N VAL A 348 -11.45 -9.04 9.51
CA VAL A 348 -11.01 -8.02 10.48
C VAL A 348 -11.58 -8.28 11.87
N LYS A 349 -12.82 -8.81 11.97
CA LYS A 349 -13.41 -9.18 13.27
C LYS A 349 -12.70 -10.36 13.95
N GLN A 350 -11.86 -11.10 13.23
CA GLN A 350 -11.14 -12.28 13.74
C GLN A 350 -9.68 -11.99 14.13
N THR A 351 -9.21 -10.74 14.05
CA THR A 351 -7.82 -10.40 14.39
C THR A 351 -7.75 -9.15 15.28
N PRO A 352 -6.92 -9.14 16.35
CA PRO A 352 -6.71 -7.96 17.18
C PRO A 352 -5.82 -6.92 16.50
N TYR A 353 -5.07 -7.31 15.47
CA TYR A 353 -4.03 -6.48 14.86
C TYR A 353 -4.53 -5.51 13.79
N ALA A 354 -5.81 -5.56 13.41
CA ALA A 354 -6.34 -4.73 12.35
C ALA A 354 -7.61 -3.97 12.77
N VAL A 355 -7.69 -2.71 12.35
CA VAL A 355 -8.91 -1.90 12.40
C VAL A 355 -9.20 -1.38 11.01
N LEU A 356 -10.41 -1.64 10.52
CA LEU A 356 -10.90 -1.14 9.24
C LEU A 356 -11.83 0.05 9.47
N CYS A 357 -11.35 1.25 9.16
CA CYS A 357 -12.14 2.47 9.08
C CYS A 357 -12.76 2.59 7.69
N THR A 358 -14.08 2.65 7.66
CA THR A 358 -14.85 2.89 6.44
C THR A 358 -15.52 4.25 6.49
N THR A 359 -15.43 4.98 5.39
CA THR A 359 -16.20 6.20 5.16
C THR A 359 -17.32 5.92 4.15
N SER A 360 -18.49 6.53 4.31
CA SER A 360 -19.56 6.35 3.31
C SER A 360 -19.26 6.97 1.96
N LEU A 361 -18.48 8.05 1.96
CA LEU A 361 -18.04 8.78 0.77
C LEU A 361 -16.53 8.95 0.80
N GLY A 362 -15.92 8.91 -0.38
CA GLY A 362 -14.49 9.15 -0.53
C GLY A 362 -13.95 8.84 -1.92
N GLY A 363 -14.56 7.92 -2.66
CA GLY A 363 -14.02 7.42 -3.92
C GLY A 363 -12.64 6.75 -3.76
N HIS A 364 -12.01 6.39 -4.87
CA HIS A 364 -10.71 5.72 -4.84
C HIS A 364 -9.57 6.72 -4.59
N LEU A 365 -8.88 6.58 -3.44
CA LEU A 365 -7.76 7.43 -3.01
C LEU A 365 -8.05 8.93 -3.00
N SER A 366 -9.33 9.34 -3.03
CA SER A 366 -9.72 10.71 -3.38
C SER A 366 -9.96 11.57 -2.15
N TRP A 367 -11.05 11.34 -1.41
CA TRP A 367 -11.37 12.01 -0.15
C TRP A 367 -11.17 13.53 -0.20
N PHE A 368 -11.51 14.16 -1.31
CA PHE A 368 -11.20 15.57 -1.51
C PHE A 368 -12.03 16.46 -0.60
N GLU A 369 -11.33 17.33 0.11
CA GLU A 369 -11.90 18.39 0.94
C GLU A 369 -11.93 19.70 0.15
N ILE A 370 -12.65 20.69 0.68
CA ILE A 370 -12.56 22.06 0.16
C ILE A 370 -11.11 22.54 0.29
N GLY A 371 -10.55 23.13 -0.77
CA GLY A 371 -9.15 23.54 -0.83
C GLY A 371 -8.19 22.50 -1.43
N GLY A 372 -8.68 21.31 -1.80
CA GLY A 372 -7.90 20.32 -2.55
C GLY A 372 -7.05 19.37 -1.69
N HIS A 373 -7.11 19.51 -0.36
CA HIS A 373 -6.59 18.51 0.57
C HIS A 373 -7.37 17.19 0.46
N ARG A 374 -6.78 16.12 0.99
CA ARG A 374 -7.41 14.79 1.02
C ARG A 374 -7.57 14.33 2.46
N TRP A 375 -8.81 14.02 2.84
CA TRP A 375 -9.15 13.70 4.22
C TRP A 375 -8.34 12.52 4.75
N HIS A 376 -8.09 11.47 3.95
CA HIS A 376 -7.37 10.25 4.37
C HIS A 376 -5.95 10.52 4.90
N ALA A 377 -5.35 11.64 4.52
CA ALA A 377 -4.02 12.00 4.99
C ALA A 377 -3.98 12.25 6.50
N ARG A 378 -5.00 12.92 7.04
CA ARG A 378 -5.09 13.26 8.47
C ARG A 378 -5.17 12.03 9.39
N PRO A 379 -6.11 11.08 9.22
CA PRO A 379 -6.14 9.86 10.02
C PRO A 379 -4.88 9.03 9.87
N ALA A 380 -4.30 8.93 8.67
CA ALA A 380 -3.05 8.20 8.46
C ALA A 380 -1.87 8.83 9.23
N VAL A 381 -1.68 10.14 9.11
CA VAL A 381 -0.61 10.90 9.79
C VAL A 381 -0.79 10.88 11.30
N ASN A 382 -2.02 11.07 11.79
CA ASN A 382 -2.31 11.02 13.22
C ASN A 382 -2.01 9.64 13.79
N PHE A 383 -2.44 8.57 13.11
CA PHE A 383 -2.15 7.20 13.52
C PHE A 383 -0.66 6.92 13.58
N LEU A 384 0.08 7.25 12.52
CA LEU A 384 1.53 7.07 12.46
C LEU A 384 2.24 7.83 13.60
N ASN A 385 1.86 9.09 13.84
CA ASN A 385 2.41 9.90 14.92
C ASN A 385 2.09 9.34 16.31
N LYS A 386 0.85 8.89 16.54
CA LYS A 386 0.46 8.26 17.80
C LYS A 386 1.27 6.98 18.04
N MET A 387 1.39 6.13 17.03
CA MET A 387 2.18 4.90 17.12
C MET A 387 3.67 5.19 17.38
N ALA A 388 4.28 6.16 16.69
CA ALA A 388 5.69 6.45 16.87
C ALA A 388 6.02 7.15 18.20
N PHE A 389 5.16 8.07 18.64
CA PHE A 389 5.51 9.02 19.69
C PHE A 389 4.71 8.86 20.99
N GLU A 390 3.49 8.34 20.94
CA GLU A 390 2.61 8.22 22.11
C GLU A 390 2.49 6.78 22.62
N VAL A 391 2.55 5.78 21.73
CA VAL A 391 2.45 4.35 22.07
C VAL A 391 3.83 3.75 22.36
N ASP A 392 3.91 2.88 23.36
CA ASP A 392 5.09 2.05 23.63
C ASP A 392 5.10 0.82 22.72
N ILE A 393 5.57 1.04 21.49
CA ILE A 393 5.60 0.03 20.42
C ILE A 393 6.61 -1.10 20.62
N GLU A 394 7.54 -0.96 21.56
CA GLU A 394 8.51 -2.02 21.87
C GLU A 394 7.91 -3.07 22.81
N ASN A 395 6.87 -2.70 23.57
CA ASN A 395 6.20 -3.56 24.55
C ASN A 395 4.78 -3.93 24.13
N ILE A 396 4.50 -4.04 22.82
CA ILE A 396 3.20 -4.53 22.35
C ILE A 396 2.98 -5.94 22.91
N VAL A 397 2.09 -6.03 23.89
CA VAL A 397 1.71 -7.31 24.49
C VAL A 397 1.03 -8.12 23.40
N ASP A 398 1.59 -9.30 23.13
CA ASP A 398 1.02 -10.23 22.18
C ASP A 398 -0.35 -10.72 22.66
N SER A 399 -1.40 -9.97 22.31
CA SER A 399 -2.78 -10.36 22.55
C SER A 399 -3.17 -11.61 21.77
N ALA A 400 -2.38 -12.04 20.77
CA ALA A 400 -2.60 -13.34 20.12
C ALA A 400 -2.40 -14.52 21.09
N LYS A 401 -1.63 -14.36 22.18
CA LYS A 401 -1.56 -15.36 23.26
C LYS A 401 -2.90 -15.58 23.97
N HIS A 402 -3.82 -14.61 23.88
CA HIS A 402 -5.16 -14.66 24.45
C HIS A 402 -6.25 -14.90 23.41
N MET A 403 -5.91 -14.94 22.11
CA MET A 403 -6.83 -15.46 21.12
C MET A 403 -7.08 -16.94 21.43
N PRO A 404 -8.32 -17.43 21.31
CA PRO A 404 -8.64 -18.82 21.63
C PRO A 404 -7.69 -19.72 20.84
N SER A 405 -6.84 -20.41 21.58
CA SER A 405 -5.95 -21.41 21.02
C SER A 405 -6.80 -22.40 20.22
N LYS A 406 -6.44 -22.56 18.95
CA LYS A 406 -7.03 -23.60 18.09
C LYS A 406 -6.40 -24.98 18.36
N ASP A 407 -5.64 -25.12 19.46
CA ASP A 407 -5.03 -26.40 19.89
C ASP A 407 -6.04 -27.43 20.36
N HIS A 408 -7.33 -27.09 20.41
CA HIS A 408 -8.41 -28.07 20.56
C HIS A 408 -8.67 -28.90 19.29
N LEU A 409 -8.13 -28.49 18.12
CA LEU A 409 -8.26 -29.24 16.88
C LEU A 409 -7.18 -30.33 16.79
N SER A 410 -7.60 -31.59 16.76
CA SER A 410 -6.73 -32.76 16.63
C SER A 410 -6.32 -33.10 15.19
N HIS A 411 -6.57 -32.19 14.23
CA HIS A 411 -6.41 -32.42 12.80
C HIS A 411 -5.76 -31.23 12.10
N ALA A 412 -5.47 -31.42 10.80
CA ALA A 412 -4.87 -30.43 9.91
C ALA A 412 -5.41 -29.01 10.11
N ARG A 413 -4.55 -28.00 9.98
CA ARG A 413 -4.94 -26.59 10.08
C ARG A 413 -4.82 -25.88 8.75
N PHE A 414 -5.78 -24.99 8.48
CA PHE A 414 -5.71 -24.09 7.34
C PHE A 414 -4.65 -23.02 7.59
N HIS A 415 -3.64 -22.95 6.72
CA HIS A 415 -2.58 -21.96 6.77
C HIS A 415 -2.93 -20.81 5.79
N PRO A 416 -3.34 -19.62 6.28
CA PRO A 416 -3.95 -18.59 5.44
C PRO A 416 -3.07 -18.10 4.29
N MET A 417 -1.79 -17.83 4.57
CA MET A 417 -0.84 -17.31 3.57
C MET A 417 -0.62 -18.23 2.37
N ASN A 418 -0.76 -19.55 2.55
CA ASN A 418 -0.53 -20.54 1.51
C ASN A 418 -1.82 -21.24 1.05
N ARG A 419 -2.96 -20.91 1.68
CA ARG A 419 -4.28 -21.53 1.50
C ARG A 419 -4.25 -23.05 1.44
N LYS A 420 -3.48 -23.65 2.35
CA LYS A 420 -3.27 -25.09 2.41
C LYS A 420 -3.66 -25.61 3.78
N TRP A 421 -4.26 -26.79 3.80
CA TRP A 421 -4.34 -27.60 5.00
C TRP A 421 -2.99 -28.24 5.24
N ILE A 422 -2.39 -27.96 6.38
CA ILE A 422 -1.12 -28.54 6.81
C ILE A 422 -1.43 -29.44 7.99
N ASN A 423 -1.03 -30.72 7.90
CA ASN A 423 -1.00 -31.60 9.06
C ASN A 423 0.16 -31.12 9.94
N GLU A 424 -0.14 -30.65 11.14
CA GLU A 424 0.88 -30.30 12.15
C GLU A 424 1.58 -31.56 12.69
#